data_AF-A0A960D4X5-F1
#
_entry.id   AF-A0A960D4X5-F1
#
_cell.length_a   1.000
_cell.length_b   1.000
_cell.length_c   1.000
_cell.angle_alpha   90.00
_cell.angle_beta   90.00
_cell.angle_gamma   90.00
#
_symmetry.space_group_name_H-M   'P 1'
#
loop_
_entity.id
_entity.type
_entity.pdbx_description
1 polymer ?
#
loop_
_entity_poly.entity_id
_entity_poly.type
_entity_poly.pdbx_seq_one_letter_code
_entity_poly.pdbx_strand_id
1 'polypeptide(L)' 'MISRVFGSRGLKGISEIRTFFRTNEQPIFFIGPTAFNLLGIDRWVRGFEYIVYYDSWDGAHPRVFTPASKPFVEFSSSEE' A
#
# COMPACT_ATOMS: atom_id res chain seq x y z
N MET A 1 22.01 -0.41 -0.08
CA MET A 1 22.55 -1.37 -1.08
C MET A 1 21.40 -1.92 -1.94
N ILE A 2 20.66 -1.06 -2.67
CA ILE A 2 19.37 -1.45 -3.31
C ILE A 2 19.37 -1.22 -4.85
N SER A 3 20.34 -0.49 -5.42
CA SER A 3 20.22 -0.03 -6.82
C SER A 3 20.67 -1.02 -7.91
N ARG A 4 21.02 -2.28 -7.60
CA ARG A 4 21.90 -3.07 -8.49
C ARG A 4 21.29 -4.28 -9.20
N VAL A 5 19.99 -4.55 -9.09
CA VAL A 5 19.37 -5.75 -9.70
C VAL A 5 18.58 -5.47 -10.97
N PHE A 6 18.17 -4.23 -11.24
CA PHE A 6 17.51 -3.86 -12.49
C PHE A 6 18.39 -2.83 -13.21
N GLY A 7 18.72 -3.07 -14.48
CA GLY A 7 19.52 -2.16 -15.30
C GLY A 7 18.99 -0.72 -15.16
N SER A 8 19.89 0.28 -15.18
CA SER A 8 19.63 1.68 -14.83
C SER A 8 18.60 2.44 -15.69
N ARG A 9 17.78 1.74 -16.48
CA ARG A 9 16.63 2.33 -17.16
C ARG A 9 15.44 2.31 -16.21
N GLY A 10 15.01 3.51 -15.80
CA GLY A 10 13.72 3.68 -15.15
C GLY A 10 12.57 3.15 -16.03
N LEU A 11 11.51 2.69 -15.37
CA LEU A 11 10.31 2.17 -16.02
C LEU A 11 9.63 3.27 -16.85
N LYS A 12 9.31 2.99 -18.10
CA LYS A 12 8.70 3.93 -19.04
C LYS A 12 7.22 3.63 -19.23
N GLY A 13 6.40 4.47 -18.59
CA GLY A 13 4.96 4.44 -18.74
C GLY A 13 4.27 3.28 -18.03
N ILE A 14 2.94 3.21 -18.20
CA ILE A 14 2.08 2.36 -17.37
C ILE A 14 2.27 0.85 -17.61
N SER A 15 2.56 0.44 -18.85
CA SER A 15 2.72 -0.98 -19.19
C SER A 15 3.94 -1.61 -18.52
N GLU A 16 5.07 -0.89 -18.49
CA GLU A 16 6.28 -1.36 -17.81
C GLU A 16 6.09 -1.38 -16.29
N ILE A 17 5.44 -0.35 -15.73
CA ILE A 17 5.10 -0.27 -14.30
C ILE A 17 4.23 -1.45 -13.87
N ARG A 18 3.16 -1.75 -14.62
CA ARG A 18 2.28 -2.89 -14.31
C ARG A 18 3.01 -4.22 -14.42
N THR A 19 3.87 -4.38 -15.42
CA THR A 19 4.65 -5.62 -15.61
C THR A 19 5.60 -5.84 -14.45
N PHE A 20 6.31 -4.78 -14.04
CA PHE A 20 7.22 -4.80 -12.90
C PHE A 20 6.50 -5.20 -11.60
N PHE A 21 5.38 -4.54 -11.28
CA PHE A 21 4.67 -4.80 -10.02
C PHE A 21 3.88 -6.13 -9.98
N ARG A 22 3.61 -6.75 -11.14
CA ARG A 22 2.95 -8.08 -11.20
C ARG A 22 3.86 -9.19 -10.70
N THR A 23 5.16 -9.08 -10.93
CA THR A 23 6.18 -10.07 -10.52
C THR A 23 7.01 -9.58 -9.34
N ASN A 24 6.57 -8.53 -8.67
CA ASN A 24 7.27 -8.00 -7.51
C ASN A 24 7.24 -9.00 -6.35
N GLU A 25 8.43 -9.32 -5.83
CA GLU A 25 8.61 -10.23 -4.69
C GLU A 25 8.84 -9.47 -3.37
N GLN A 26 9.19 -8.18 -3.44
CA GLN A 26 9.42 -7.38 -2.24
C GLN A 26 8.09 -6.89 -1.66
N PRO A 27 7.85 -7.03 -0.35
CA PRO A 27 6.63 -6.50 0.24
C PRO A 27 6.60 -4.96 0.18
N ILE A 28 5.41 -4.41 -0.08
CA ILE A 28 5.16 -2.97 -0.14
C ILE A 28 4.10 -2.65 0.90
N PHE A 29 4.38 -1.66 1.75
CA PHE A 29 3.49 -1.25 2.82
C PHE A 29 3.00 0.18 2.59
N PHE A 30 1.70 0.38 2.62
CA PHE A 30 1.11 1.70 2.81
C PHE A 30 0.86 1.91 4.30
N ILE A 31 1.38 3.01 4.85
CA ILE A 31 1.19 3.37 6.26
C ILE A 31 0.49 4.73 6.30
N GLY A 32 -0.67 4.80 6.93
CA GLY A 32 -1.43 6.04 7.01
C GLY A 32 -2.67 5.97 7.92
N PRO A 33 -3.40 7.07 8.09
CA PRO A 33 -4.61 7.07 8.90
C PRO A 33 -5.73 6.26 8.24
N THR A 34 -5.89 6.33 6.92
CA THR A 34 -6.91 5.60 6.16
C THR A 34 -6.42 5.31 4.73
N ALA A 35 -6.96 4.28 4.07
CA ALA A 35 -6.50 3.79 2.77
C ALA A 35 -7.37 4.23 1.56
N PHE A 36 -8.32 5.15 1.75
CA PHE A 36 -9.34 5.48 0.72
C PHE A 36 -8.77 5.89 -0.65
N ASN A 37 -7.60 6.53 -0.69
CA ASN A 37 -6.96 6.96 -1.93
C ASN A 37 -6.42 5.79 -2.78
N LEU A 38 -6.17 4.65 -2.16
CA LEU A 38 -5.48 3.51 -2.76
C LEU A 38 -6.30 2.22 -2.67
N LEU A 39 -7.62 2.32 -2.55
CA LEU A 39 -8.50 1.16 -2.48
C LEU A 39 -8.32 0.28 -3.74
N GLY A 40 -8.00 -0.99 -3.54
CA GLY A 40 -7.87 -1.97 -4.63
C GLY A 40 -6.54 -1.92 -5.39
N ILE A 41 -5.58 -1.07 -5.00
CA ILE A 41 -4.24 -1.05 -5.63
C ILE A 41 -3.51 -2.38 -5.47
N ASP A 42 -3.80 -3.10 -4.40
CA ASP A 42 -3.26 -4.43 -4.07
C ASP A 42 -3.62 -5.51 -5.11
N ARG A 43 -4.67 -5.29 -5.91
CA ARG A 43 -5.02 -6.17 -7.05
C ARG A 43 -4.06 -5.99 -8.23
N TRP A 44 -3.41 -4.83 -8.31
CA TRP A 44 -2.49 -4.46 -9.38
C TRP A 44 -1.03 -4.61 -8.96
N VAL A 45 -0.75 -4.36 -7.67
CA VAL A 45 0.58 -4.41 -7.07
C VAL A 45 0.68 -5.64 -6.18
N ARG A 46 1.46 -6.63 -6.61
CA ARG A 46 1.69 -7.84 -5.82
C ARG A 46 2.48 -7.52 -4.55
N GLY A 47 2.05 -8.09 -3.43
CA GLY A 47 2.71 -7.92 -2.13
C GLY A 47 2.42 -6.58 -1.46
N PHE A 48 1.34 -5.91 -1.85
CA PHE A 48 0.90 -4.66 -1.23
C PHE A 48 0.02 -4.92 0.00
N GLU A 49 0.42 -4.35 1.13
CA GLU A 49 -0.28 -4.46 2.42
C GLU A 49 -0.62 -3.05 2.95
N TYR A 50 -1.80 -2.91 3.56
CA TYR A 50 -2.26 -1.67 4.17
C TYR A 50 -2.05 -1.74 5.69
N ILE A 51 -1.36 -0.77 6.26
CA ILE A 51 -1.21 -0.57 7.70
C ILE A 51 -1.91 0.74 8.03
N VAL A 52 -3.13 0.67 8.53
CA VAL A 52 -3.98 1.84 8.74
C VAL A 52 -4.60 1.94 10.13
N TYR A 53 -4.84 3.16 10.58
CA TYR A 53 -5.51 3.41 11.87
C TYR A 53 -7.04 3.22 11.76
N TYR A 54 -7.65 3.78 10.72
CA TYR A 54 -9.05 3.65 10.38
C TYR A 54 -9.19 2.72 9.17
N ASP A 55 -9.84 1.57 9.37
CA ASP A 55 -10.03 0.58 8.32
C ASP A 55 -11.23 0.94 7.44
N SER A 56 -10.97 1.20 6.15
CA SER A 56 -11.99 1.53 5.16
C SER A 56 -12.86 0.34 4.74
N TRP A 57 -12.44 -0.90 5.05
CA TRP A 57 -13.13 -2.13 4.72
C TRP A 57 -13.78 -2.82 5.92
N ASP A 58 -13.73 -2.22 7.10
CA ASP A 58 -14.35 -2.75 8.32
C ASP A 58 -13.95 -4.22 8.60
N GLY A 59 -12.66 -4.54 8.45
CA GLY A 59 -12.10 -5.87 8.65
C GLY A 59 -12.32 -6.87 7.52
N ALA A 60 -13.05 -6.49 6.45
CA ALA A 60 -13.38 -7.42 5.37
C ALA A 60 -12.23 -7.68 4.38
N HIS A 61 -11.14 -6.89 4.43
CA HIS A 61 -10.04 -6.99 3.48
C HIS A 61 -8.81 -7.67 4.10
N PRO A 62 -8.35 -8.82 3.57
CA PRO A 62 -7.34 -9.66 4.24
C PRO A 62 -5.94 -9.04 4.27
N ARG A 63 -5.68 -8.03 3.44
CA ARG A 63 -4.40 -7.29 3.36
C ARG A 63 -4.40 -5.99 4.15
N VAL A 64 -5.38 -5.81 5.05
CA VAL A 64 -5.47 -4.64 5.90
C VAL A 64 -5.14 -5.04 7.31
N PHE A 65 -4.11 -4.39 7.85
CA PHE A 65 -3.73 -4.47 9.24
C PHE A 65 -4.11 -3.17 9.93
N THR A 66 -4.72 -3.31 11.11
CA THR A 66 -5.03 -2.19 11.99
C THR A 66 -4.71 -2.54 13.44
N PRO A 67 -4.19 -1.60 14.26
CA PRO A 67 -3.90 -1.89 15.66
C PRO A 67 -5.15 -2.34 16.42
N ALA A 68 -5.04 -3.41 17.23
CA ALA A 68 -6.17 -3.91 18.02
C ALA A 68 -6.58 -2.95 19.16
N SER A 69 -5.60 -2.25 19.75
CA SER A 69 -5.84 -1.23 20.77
C SER A 69 -5.73 0.15 20.15
N LYS A 70 -6.86 0.87 20.07
CA LYS A 70 -6.94 2.23 19.55
C LYS A 70 -7.52 3.13 20.64
N PRO A 71 -6.73 4.02 21.28
CA PRO A 71 -7.34 5.09 22.07
C PRO A 71 -8.25 5.90 21.15
N PHE A 72 -9.43 6.30 21.65
CA PHE A 72 -10.32 7.13 20.85
C PHE A 72 -9.63 8.46 20.54
N VAL A 73 -9.48 8.74 19.25
CA VAL A 73 -9.01 10.02 18.72
C VAL A 73 -10.02 10.42 17.66
N GLU A 74 -10.59 11.61 17.78
CA GLU A 74 -11.45 12.17 16.75
C GLU A 74 -10.60 12.44 15.51
N PHE A 75 -11.02 11.88 14.38
CA PHE A 75 -10.32 12.08 13.13
C PHE A 75 -10.73 13.43 12.52
N SER A 76 -9.83 14.42 12.48
CA SER A 76 -10.10 15.72 11.84
C SER A 76 -9.75 15.69 10.35
N SER A 77 -8.54 15.25 10.02
CA SER A 77 -8.01 15.24 8.66
C SER A 77 -6.86 14.24 8.52
N SER A 78 -6.60 13.79 7.29
CA SER A 78 -5.41 13.00 6.97
C SER A 78 -4.18 13.85 6.64
N GLU A 79 -4.37 15.17 6.48
CA GLU A 79 -3.36 16.13 6.00
C GLU A 79 -2.90 17.10 7.11
N GLU A 80 -3.46 16.98 8.31
CA GLU A 80 -3.22 17.84 9.46
C GLU A 80 -2.28 17.18 10.48
#